data_AF-A0A950V5V5-F1
#
_entry.id   AF-A0A950V5V5-F1
#
_cell.length_a   1.000
_cell.length_b   1.000
_cell.length_c   1.000
_cell.angle_alpha   90.00
_cell.angle_beta   90.00
_cell.angle_gamma   90.00
#
_symmetry.space_group_name_H-M   'P 1'
#
loop_
_entity.id
_entity.type
_entity.pdbx_description
1 polymer ?
#
loop_
_entity_poly.entity_id
_entity_poly.type
_entity_poly.pdbx_seq_one_letter_code
_entity_poly.pdbx_strand_id
1 'polypeptide(L)'
;SGASRFSGLSKAASTASAPAPVGERPRPQFSHESLGTQVIEGLTVEGTRTTVTYPEGFFGNDRPITSTSDTWYSRDLNLTVLSETDDPRQGKSVTKLTNISRDEPDPALFQIPSDYTVEDQPEPNLVTAPANR
;
A
#
# COMPACT_ATOMS: atom_id res chain seq x y z
N SER A 1 -23.47 31.45 -41.49
CA SER A 1 -24.32 30.33 -41.05
C SER A 1 -23.44 29.32 -40.32
N GLY A 2 -23.83 28.90 -39.11
CA GLY A 2 -23.22 27.79 -38.37
C GLY A 2 -22.13 28.15 -37.36
N ALA A 3 -22.45 28.03 -36.06
CA ALA A 3 -21.59 28.32 -34.91
C ALA A 3 -21.30 27.04 -34.10
N SER A 4 -20.13 26.97 -33.45
CA SER A 4 -19.83 26.23 -32.20
C SER A 4 -18.39 26.59 -31.83
N ARG A 5 -18.05 27.39 -30.80
CA ARG A 5 -18.34 27.39 -29.36
C ARG A 5 -17.85 26.13 -28.63
N PHE A 6 -16.58 26.10 -28.23
CA PHE A 6 -16.19 25.46 -26.97
C PHE A 6 -15.14 26.31 -26.27
N SER A 7 -15.61 27.02 -25.24
CA SER A 7 -14.83 27.64 -24.20
C SER A 7 -14.44 26.57 -23.19
N GLY A 8 -13.17 26.52 -22.78
CA GLY A 8 -12.70 25.60 -21.76
C GLY A 8 -11.27 25.89 -21.32
N LEU A 9 -11.01 27.11 -20.82
CA LEU A 9 -9.81 27.36 -20.02
C LEU A 9 -10.05 26.80 -18.62
N SER A 10 -9.36 25.70 -18.31
CA SER A 10 -9.37 25.05 -17.01
C SER A 10 -8.82 26.01 -15.94
N LYS A 11 -9.64 26.24 -14.91
CA LYS A 11 -9.33 27.06 -13.73
C LYS A 11 -8.26 26.35 -12.89
N ALA A 12 -7.14 27.03 -12.66
CA ALA A 12 -6.15 26.66 -11.66
C ALA A 12 -6.75 26.72 -10.25
N ALA A 13 -6.36 25.78 -9.38
CA ALA A 13 -6.50 25.90 -7.94
C ALA A 13 -5.12 25.63 -7.31
N SER A 14 -4.26 26.64 -7.32
CA SER A 14 -3.19 26.77 -6.33
C SER A 14 -3.85 27.38 -5.09
N THR A 15 -4.21 26.54 -4.12
CA THR A 15 -4.70 27.03 -2.83
C THR A 15 -3.52 27.24 -1.91
N ALA A 16 -3.23 28.51 -1.66
CA ALA A 16 -2.35 28.97 -0.61
C ALA A 16 -2.75 28.39 0.75
N SER A 17 -1.74 28.02 1.54
CA SER A 17 -1.88 27.56 2.92
C SER A 17 -2.57 28.64 3.77
N ALA A 18 -3.82 28.42 4.16
CA ALA A 18 -4.48 29.22 5.20
C ALA A 18 -3.85 28.88 6.58
N PRO A 19 -3.74 29.84 7.51
CA PRO A 19 -3.24 29.55 8.86
C PRO A 19 -4.25 28.66 9.61
N ALA A 20 -3.75 27.56 10.18
CA ALA A 20 -4.57 26.61 10.92
C ALA A 20 -5.15 27.25 12.21
N PRO A 21 -6.39 26.90 12.63
CA PRO A 21 -6.94 27.32 13.91
C PRO A 21 -6.12 26.75 15.07
N VAL A 22 -5.93 27.56 16.12
CA VAL A 22 -5.15 27.23 17.32
C VAL A 22 -5.78 26.01 18.02
N GLY A 23 -5.09 24.87 18.02
CA GLY A 23 -5.48 23.66 18.76
C GLY A 23 -5.42 22.35 17.97
N GLU A 24 -5.26 22.38 16.65
CA GLU A 24 -5.07 21.15 15.87
C GLU A 24 -3.61 20.68 15.93
N ARG A 25 -3.41 19.45 16.43
CA ARG A 25 -2.11 18.76 16.30
C ARG A 25 -1.76 18.67 14.80
N PRO A 26 -0.52 18.96 14.41
CA PRO A 26 -0.10 18.83 13.02
C PRO A 26 -0.44 17.44 12.48
N ARG A 27 -1.16 17.37 11.36
CA ARG A 27 -1.55 16.11 10.72
C ARG A 27 -0.66 15.81 9.52
N PRO A 28 -0.36 14.53 9.22
CA PRO A 28 0.33 14.20 7.98
C PRO A 28 -0.54 14.54 6.77
N GLN A 29 0.08 15.06 5.71
CA GLN A 29 -0.57 15.31 4.44
C GLN A 29 -0.34 14.11 3.51
N PHE A 30 -1.40 13.68 2.84
CA PHE A 30 -1.37 12.57 1.89
C PHE A 30 -1.62 13.08 0.46
N SER A 31 -0.93 12.50 -0.51
CA SER A 31 -1.23 12.67 -1.93
C SER A 31 -1.10 11.35 -2.67
N HIS A 32 -1.94 11.16 -3.68
CA HIS A 32 -1.91 10.00 -4.57
C HIS A 32 -1.72 10.46 -6.01
N GLU A 33 -0.84 9.79 -6.73
CA GLU A 33 -0.51 10.05 -8.12
C GLU A 33 -0.59 8.73 -8.92
N SER A 34 -1.22 8.78 -10.09
CA SER A 34 -1.18 7.65 -11.03
C SER A 34 0.12 7.67 -11.80
N LEU A 35 0.87 6.56 -11.75
CA LEU A 35 2.12 6.38 -12.49
C LEU A 35 1.89 5.78 -13.89
N GLY A 36 0.64 5.47 -14.23
CA GLY A 36 0.27 4.83 -15.49
C GLY A 36 0.37 3.31 -15.43
N THR A 37 0.61 2.70 -16.57
CA THR A 37 0.67 1.23 -16.74
C THR A 37 2.06 0.78 -17.16
N GLN A 38 2.43 -0.43 -16.73
CA GLN A 38 3.68 -1.09 -17.10
C GLN A 38 3.43 -2.58 -17.30
N VAL A 39 4.38 -3.27 -17.96
CA VAL A 39 4.43 -4.74 -18.00
C VAL A 39 5.56 -5.21 -17.08
N ILE A 40 5.25 -6.07 -16.11
CA ILE A 40 6.20 -6.66 -15.15
C ILE A 40 5.95 -8.17 -15.07
N GLU A 41 6.98 -8.99 -15.27
CA GLU A 41 6.84 -10.47 -15.33
C GLU A 41 5.76 -10.95 -16.32
N GLY A 42 5.56 -10.21 -17.42
CA GLY A 42 4.51 -10.49 -18.42
C GLY A 42 3.10 -10.07 -18.02
N LEU A 43 2.91 -9.49 -16.82
CA LEU A 43 1.63 -8.98 -16.33
C LEU A 43 1.50 -7.50 -16.64
N THR A 44 0.33 -7.09 -17.13
CA THR A 44 -0.03 -5.67 -17.15
C THR A 44 -0.35 -5.22 -15.73
N VAL A 45 0.34 -4.18 -15.27
CA VAL A 45 0.23 -3.62 -13.92
C VAL A 45 -0.06 -2.13 -13.98
N GLU A 46 -0.80 -1.63 -13.00
CA GLU A 46 -1.10 -0.21 -12.81
C GLU A 46 -0.30 0.33 -11.63
N GLY A 47 0.42 1.43 -11.86
CA GLY A 47 1.25 2.08 -10.86
C GLY A 47 0.52 3.19 -10.13
N THR A 48 0.62 3.22 -8.81
CA THR A 48 0.15 4.33 -7.96
C THR A 48 1.25 4.73 -7.00
N ARG A 49 1.55 6.02 -6.92
CA ARG A 49 2.43 6.61 -5.92
C ARG A 49 1.60 7.23 -4.81
N THR A 50 1.92 6.89 -3.57
CA THR A 50 1.40 7.54 -2.38
C THR A 50 2.54 8.30 -1.71
N THR A 51 2.34 9.58 -1.46
CA THR A 51 3.29 10.42 -0.73
C THR A 51 2.67 10.85 0.58
N VAL A 52 3.41 10.68 1.67
CA VAL A 52 3.02 11.13 3.01
C VAL A 52 4.03 12.17 3.50
N THR A 53 3.56 13.38 3.78
CA THR A 53 4.39 14.44 4.36
C THR A 53 4.01 14.65 5.82
N TYR A 54 4.91 14.28 6.71
CA TYR A 54 4.81 14.51 8.15
C TYR A 54 5.34 15.90 8.47
N PRO A 55 4.54 16.79 9.07
CA PRO A 55 4.97 18.14 9.42
C PRO A 55 6.07 18.13 10.49
N GLU A 56 6.72 19.28 10.68
CA GLU A 56 7.67 19.52 11.77
C GLU A 56 7.05 19.15 13.14
N GLY A 57 7.85 18.56 14.02
CA GLY A 57 7.45 18.16 15.36
C GLY A 57 6.59 16.90 15.45
N PHE A 58 6.11 16.34 14.34
CA PHE A 58 5.22 15.16 14.35
C PHE A 58 5.85 13.93 15.02
N PHE A 59 7.12 13.65 14.70
CA PHE A 59 7.95 12.62 15.35
C PHE A 59 9.05 13.21 16.24
N GLY A 60 8.92 14.49 16.62
CA GLY A 60 10.04 15.26 17.18
C GLY A 60 11.10 15.67 16.14
N ASN A 61 10.74 15.62 14.86
CA ASN A 61 11.57 16.08 13.74
C ASN A 61 11.64 17.61 13.68
N ASP A 62 12.80 18.15 13.29
CA ASP A 62 13.10 19.58 13.17
C ASP A 62 12.70 20.20 11.82
N ARG A 63 12.28 19.36 10.86
CA ARG A 63 11.78 19.73 9.53
C ARG A 63 10.82 18.68 9.01
N PRO A 64 9.92 18.99 8.06
CA PRO A 64 9.02 18.01 7.49
C PRO A 64 9.74 16.77 6.94
N ILE A 65 9.14 15.59 7.12
CA ILE A 65 9.64 14.32 6.59
C ILE A 65 8.66 13.85 5.52
N THR A 66 9.16 13.57 4.32
CA THR A 66 8.36 13.03 3.23
C THR A 66 8.75 11.58 2.98
N SER A 67 7.76 10.69 2.97
CA SER A 67 7.91 9.29 2.54
C SER A 67 7.08 9.05 1.29
N THR A 68 7.60 8.25 0.36
CA THR A 68 6.93 7.86 -0.88
C THR A 68 6.83 6.34 -0.96
N SER A 69 5.67 5.84 -1.38
CA SER A 69 5.43 4.43 -1.66
C SER A 69 4.82 4.29 -3.05
N ASP A 70 5.52 3.59 -3.93
CA ASP A 70 5.03 3.20 -5.25
C ASP A 70 4.53 1.76 -5.20
N THR A 71 3.36 1.52 -5.76
CA THR A 71 2.72 0.21 -5.82
C THR A 71 2.31 -0.07 -7.25
N TRP A 72 2.75 -1.21 -7.77
CA TRP A 72 2.39 -1.72 -9.10
C TRP A 72 1.49 -2.94 -8.95
N TYR A 73 0.21 -2.75 -9.28
CA TYR A 73 -0.85 -3.72 -9.02
C TYR A 73 -1.31 -4.42 -10.30
N SER A 74 -1.34 -5.75 -10.30
CA SER A 74 -1.95 -6.53 -11.38
C SER A 74 -3.42 -6.77 -11.08
N ARG A 75 -4.31 -6.27 -11.94
CA ARG A 75 -5.75 -6.56 -11.84
C ARG A 75 -6.06 -8.02 -12.15
N ASP A 76 -5.31 -8.64 -13.06
CA ASP A 76 -5.53 -10.02 -13.50
C ASP A 76 -5.28 -11.06 -12.40
N LEU A 77 -4.33 -10.76 -11.50
CA LEU A 77 -4.00 -11.60 -10.35
C LEU A 77 -4.53 -11.03 -9.02
N ASN A 78 -5.09 -9.83 -9.05
CA ASN A 78 -5.56 -9.11 -7.87
C ASN A 78 -4.49 -9.00 -6.76
N LEU A 79 -3.26 -8.64 -7.14
CA LEU A 79 -2.11 -8.55 -6.23
C LEU A 79 -1.09 -7.49 -6.65
N THR A 80 -0.30 -7.04 -5.68
CA THR A 80 0.86 -6.15 -5.91
C THR A 80 2.05 -6.96 -6.41
N VAL A 81 2.56 -6.60 -7.59
CA VAL A 81 3.72 -7.26 -8.23
C VAL A 81 5.02 -6.59 -7.84
N LEU A 82 5.01 -5.27 -7.64
CA LEU A 82 6.17 -4.48 -7.20
C LEU A 82 5.72 -3.40 -6.23
N SER A 83 6.46 -3.24 -5.14
CA SER A 83 6.34 -2.10 -4.24
C SER A 83 7.72 -1.52 -3.95
N GLU A 84 7.83 -0.20 -4.03
CA GLU A 84 9.04 0.55 -3.68
C GLU A 84 8.67 1.58 -2.61
N THR A 85 9.39 1.60 -1.50
CA THR A 85 9.21 2.58 -0.43
C THR A 85 10.51 3.33 -0.22
N ASP A 86 10.42 4.65 -0.13
CA ASP A 86 11.49 5.54 0.30
C ASP A 86 11.00 6.30 1.53
N ASP A 87 11.62 6.01 2.68
CA ASP A 87 11.36 6.72 3.92
C ASP A 87 12.70 7.17 4.53
N PRO A 88 12.96 8.47 4.68
CA PRO A 88 14.20 8.97 5.27
C PRO A 88 14.53 8.41 6.67
N ARG A 89 13.55 7.85 7.38
CA ARG A 89 13.70 7.26 8.72
C ARG A 89 14.09 5.78 8.68
N GLN A 90 13.75 5.06 7.62
CA GLN A 90 13.97 3.60 7.50
C GLN A 90 14.83 3.21 6.29
N GLY A 91 15.10 4.15 5.38
CA GLY A 91 15.80 3.92 4.13
C GLY A 91 14.85 3.54 2.99
N LYS A 92 15.43 2.95 1.94
CA LYS A 92 14.70 2.46 0.78
C LYS A 92 14.47 0.95 0.89
N SER A 93 13.26 0.51 0.53
CA SER A 93 12.90 -0.90 0.44
C SER A 93 12.20 -1.18 -0.89
N VAL A 94 12.54 -2.31 -1.51
CA VAL A 94 11.93 -2.76 -2.76
C VAL A 94 11.52 -4.22 -2.61
N THR A 95 10.24 -4.50 -2.85
CA THR A 95 9.70 -5.85 -2.90
C THR A 95 9.18 -6.11 -4.30
N LYS A 96 9.75 -7.11 -4.99
CA LYS A 96 9.35 -7.50 -6.34
C LYS A 96 9.01 -8.99 -6.37
N LEU A 97 7.84 -9.34 -6.89
CA LEU A 97 7.53 -10.71 -7.27
C LEU A 97 8.21 -11.06 -8.59
N THR A 98 8.88 -12.20 -8.64
CA THR A 98 9.63 -12.69 -9.80
C THR A 98 9.27 -14.14 -10.08
N ASN A 99 9.44 -14.59 -11.32
CA ASN A 99 9.16 -15.97 -11.74
C ASN A 99 7.69 -16.37 -11.46
N ILE A 100 6.76 -15.47 -11.80
CA ILE A 100 5.33 -15.72 -11.59
C ILE A 100 4.86 -16.77 -12.60
N SER A 101 4.48 -17.95 -12.10
CA SER A 101 3.71 -18.95 -12.86
C SER A 101 2.27 -18.96 -12.35
N ARG A 102 1.33 -19.19 -13.28
CA ARG A 102 -0.10 -19.34 -13.02
C ARG A 102 -0.58 -20.78 -13.23
N ASP A 103 0.35 -21.69 -13.43
CA ASP A 103 0.05 -23.12 -13.58
C ASP A 103 -0.27 -23.73 -12.22
N GLU A 104 -0.99 -24.86 -12.24
CA GLU A 104 -1.24 -25.63 -11.01
C GLU A 104 0.10 -26.07 -10.41
N PRO A 105 0.35 -25.78 -9.11
CA PRO A 105 1.58 -26.21 -8.47
C PRO A 105 1.57 -27.73 -8.25
N ASP A 106 2.76 -28.34 -8.17
CA ASP A 106 2.88 -29.76 -7.84
C ASP A 106 2.27 -30.05 -6.46
N PRO A 107 1.25 -30.93 -6.34
CA PRO A 107 0.64 -31.29 -5.06
C PRO A 107 1.65 -31.79 -4.01
N ALA A 108 2.79 -32.36 -4.44
CA ALA A 108 3.85 -32.81 -3.54
C ALA A 108 4.46 -31.67 -2.72
N LEU A 109 4.43 -30.41 -3.19
CA LEU A 109 4.91 -29.24 -2.45
C LEU A 109 4.08 -28.95 -1.19
N PHE A 110 2.86 -29.48 -1.14
CA PHE A 110 1.93 -29.29 -0.03
C PHE A 110 1.76 -30.56 0.81
N GLN A 111 2.52 -31.61 0.50
CA GLN A 111 2.59 -32.80 1.34
C GLN A 111 3.58 -32.58 2.47
N ILE A 112 3.23 -33.10 3.64
CA ILE A 112 4.13 -33.09 4.80
C ILE A 112 5.34 -33.97 4.46
N PRO A 113 6.58 -33.48 4.59
CA PRO A 113 7.76 -34.30 4.35
C PRO A 113 7.79 -35.51 5.30
N SER A 114 8.32 -36.64 4.83
CA SER A 114 8.22 -37.93 5.55
C SER A 114 8.97 -37.99 6.89
N ASP A 115 9.88 -37.05 7.13
CA ASP A 115 10.66 -36.92 8.36
C ASP A 115 9.97 -36.09 9.45
N TYR A 116 8.78 -35.56 9.17
CA TYR A 116 7.99 -34.81 10.15
C TYR A 116 7.16 -35.75 11.02
N THR A 117 7.16 -35.49 12.32
CA THR A 117 6.25 -36.13 13.29
C THR A 117 5.06 -35.21 13.52
N VAL A 118 3.85 -35.73 13.32
CA VAL A 118 2.61 -34.99 13.65
C VAL A 118 2.35 -35.15 15.14
N GLU A 119 2.34 -34.04 15.87
CA GLU A 119 1.92 -34.00 17.27
C GLU A 119 0.52 -33.38 17.34
N ASP A 120 -0.44 -34.12 17.87
CA ASP A 120 -1.78 -33.58 18.14
C ASP A 120 -1.70 -32.59 19.30
N GLN A 121 -1.98 -31.33 19.03
CA GLN A 121 -2.11 -30.35 20.10
C GLN A 121 -3.41 -30.63 20.87
N PRO A 122 -3.37 -30.85 22.20
CA PRO A 122 -4.60 -31.03 22.98
C PRO A 122 -5.45 -29.77 22.85
N GLU A 123 -6.75 -29.96 22.61
CA GLU A 123 -7.76 -28.89 22.60
C GLU A 123 -7.54 -27.96 23.81
N PRO A 124 -7.53 -26.62 23.61
CA PRO A 124 -7.46 -25.72 24.75
C PRO A 124 -8.68 -26.00 25.63
N ASN A 125 -8.44 -26.44 26.88
CA ASN A 125 -9.50 -26.59 27.87
C ASN A 125 -10.24 -25.26 28.02
N LEU A 126 -11.37 -25.11 27.31
CA LEU A 126 -12.32 -24.04 27.54
C LEU A 126 -12.94 -24.33 28.90
N VAL A 127 -12.39 -23.69 29.94
CA VAL A 127 -12.98 -23.74 31.28
C VAL A 127 -14.36 -23.09 31.19
N THR A 128 -15.41 -23.90 31.08
CA THR A 128 -16.79 -23.44 31.18
C THR A 128 -16.97 -22.76 32.53
N ALA A 129 -17.17 -21.44 32.53
CA ALA A 129 -17.52 -20.70 33.73
C ALA A 129 -18.77 -21.32 34.39
N PRO A 130 -18.80 -21.51 35.72
CA PRO A 130 -19.97 -22.06 36.38
C PRO A 130 -21.17 -21.12 36.19
N ALA A 131 -22.31 -21.69 35.81
CA ALA A 131 -23.56 -20.97 35.72
C ALA A 131 -23.97 -20.43 37.11
N ASN A 132 -24.08 -19.11 37.23
CA ASN A 132 -24.59 -18.46 38.44
C ASN A 132 -26.05 -18.89 38.66
N ARG A 133 -26.35 -19.40 39.87
CA ARG A 133 -27.70 -19.66 40.37
C ARG A 133 -28.25 -18.44 41.09
#